data_AF-A0A7C6FCV6-F1
#
_entry.id   AF-A0A7C6FCV6-F1
#
_cell.length_a   1.000
_cell.length_b   1.000
_cell.length_c   1.000
_cell.angle_alpha   90.00
_cell.angle_beta   90.00
_cell.angle_gamma   90.00
#
_symmetry.space_group_name_H-M   'P 1'
#
loop_
_entity.id
_entity.type
_entity.pdbx_description
1 polymer ?
#
loop_
_entity_poly.entity_id
_entity_poly.type
_entity_poly.pdbx_seq_one_letter_code
_entity_poly.pdbx_strand_id
1 'polypeptide(L)'
;MGIKNRGLCHEWAEDLLGFLLKQKYQTFDFHPVSANVGYLNEHNALVVSAKGDRYFRGILLDAWRFSGNLYFVEVSKDPKYRWIERKGLYGSFK
;
A
#
# COMPACT_ATOMS: atom_id res chain seq x y z
N MET A 1 -7.51 23.85 -16.80
CA MET A 1 -7.74 22.49 -16.24
C MET A 1 -6.85 22.33 -15.03
N GLY A 2 -7.41 22.13 -13.83
CA GLY A 2 -6.62 21.96 -12.61
C GLY A 2 -6.03 20.56 -12.53
N ILE A 3 -4.88 20.34 -13.16
CA ILE A 3 -4.12 19.11 -13.00
C ILE A 3 -3.57 19.16 -11.57
N LYS A 4 -4.16 18.39 -10.64
CA LYS A 4 -3.54 18.20 -9.34
C LYS A 4 -2.24 17.45 -9.57
N ASN A 5 -1.13 18.01 -9.09
CA ASN A 5 0.20 17.40 -9.18
C ASN A 5 0.31 16.10 -8.36
N ARG A 6 -0.68 15.80 -7.49
CA ARG A 6 -0.76 14.61 -6.65
C ARG A 6 -2.19 14.05 -6.60
N GLY A 7 -2.31 12.76 -6.31
CA GLY A 7 -3.58 12.04 -6.18
C GLY A 7 -3.61 10.65 -6.82
N LEU A 8 -2.48 10.16 -7.32
CA LEU A 8 -2.35 8.82 -7.91
C LEU A 8 -2.23 7.75 -6.82
N CYS A 9 -2.60 6.51 -7.13
CA CYS A 9 -2.56 5.39 -6.18
C CYS A 9 -1.21 5.22 -5.48
N HIS A 10 -0.10 5.36 -6.22
CA HIS A 10 1.25 5.23 -5.67
C HIS A 10 1.59 6.32 -4.65
N GLU A 11 1.11 7.55 -4.87
CA GLU A 11 1.36 8.68 -3.95
C GLU A 11 0.57 8.52 -2.65
N TRP A 12 -0.67 8.04 -2.74
CA TRP A 12 -1.46 7.71 -1.55
C TRP A 12 -0.83 6.60 -0.72
N ALA A 13 -0.31 5.56 -1.38
CA ALA A 13 0.40 4.47 -0.71
C ALA A 13 1.74 4.93 -0.11
N GLU A 14 2.48 5.81 -0.80
CA GLU A 14 3.71 6.42 -0.30
C GLU A 14 3.45 7.32 0.93
N ASP A 15 2.46 8.20 0.85
CA ASP A 15 2.10 9.12 1.93
C ASP A 15 1.59 8.35 3.17
N LEU A 16 0.80 7.29 2.97
CA LEU A 16 0.35 6.40 4.04
C LEU A 16 1.53 5.68 4.70
N LEU A 17 2.45 5.12 3.91
CA LEU A 17 3.64 4.46 4.43
C LEU A 17 4.50 5.44 5.23
N GLY A 18 4.76 6.64 4.69
CA GLY A 18 5.51 7.68 5.38
C GLY A 18 4.87 8.10 6.71
N PHE A 19 3.54 8.16 6.79
CA PHE A 19 2.82 8.43 8.04
C PHE A 19 2.98 7.29 9.05
N LEU A 20 2.87 6.03 8.61
CA LEU A 20 2.95 4.86 9.48
C LEU A 20 4.37 4.63 10.02
N LEU A 21 5.40 4.85 9.20
CA LEU A 21 6.80 4.72 9.62
C LEU A 21 7.16 5.73 10.73
N LYS A 22 6.58 6.93 10.71
CA LYS A 22 6.78 7.94 11.76
C LYS A 22 6.27 7.49 13.13
N GLN A 23 5.32 6.57 13.18
CA GLN A 23 4.76 6.06 14.45
C GLN A 23 5.69 5.08 15.16
N LYS A 24 6.75 4.58 14.49
CA LYS A 24 7.76 3.69 15.08
C LYS A 24 7.17 2.44 15.77
N TYR A 25 6.15 1.84 15.17
CA TYR A 25 5.59 0.57 15.66
C TYR A 25 6.68 -0.51 15.72
N GLN A 26 6.77 -1.21 16.86
CA GLN A 26 7.79 -2.25 17.06
C GLN A 26 7.32 -3.65 16.64
N THR A 27 6.01 -3.82 16.42
CA THR A 27 5.33 -5.11 16.23
C THR A 27 4.78 -5.30 14.82
N PHE A 28 4.96 -4.32 13.93
CA PHE A 28 4.42 -4.36 12.57
C PHE A 28 5.52 -4.22 11.52
N ASP A 29 5.38 -4.99 10.45
CA ASP A 29 6.12 -4.80 9.21
C ASP A 29 5.19 -4.25 8.13
N PHE A 30 5.74 -3.37 7.30
CA PHE A 30 5.02 -2.69 6.22
C PHE A 30 5.55 -3.16 4.87
N HIS A 31 4.62 -3.60 4.02
CA HIS A 31 4.92 -4.22 2.74
C HIS A 31 4.25 -3.42 1.63
N PRO A 32 5.00 -2.63 0.85
CA PRO A 32 4.47 -2.04 -0.37
C PRO A 32 3.99 -3.16 -1.30
N VAL A 33 2.79 -3.02 -1.85
CA VAL A 33 2.22 -3.99 -2.78
C VAL A 33 1.67 -3.30 -4.02
N SER A 34 1.72 -4.01 -5.14
CA SER A 34 1.10 -3.58 -6.38
C SER A 34 0.26 -4.69 -6.99
N ALA A 35 -0.80 -4.31 -7.70
CA ALA A 35 -1.61 -5.19 -8.53
C ALA A 35 -1.54 -4.73 -9.98
N ASN A 36 -1.76 -5.65 -10.92
CA ASN A 36 -1.72 -5.39 -12.37
C ASN A 36 -0.43 -4.69 -12.83
N VAL A 37 0.72 -5.10 -12.28
CA VAL A 37 2.01 -4.48 -12.60
C VAL A 37 2.30 -4.58 -14.10
N GLY A 38 2.65 -3.45 -14.71
CA GLY A 38 2.91 -3.35 -16.15
C GLY A 38 1.68 -3.14 -17.04
N TYR A 39 0.49 -3.00 -16.45
CA TYR A 39 -0.74 -2.63 -17.15
C TYR A 39 -1.16 -1.18 -16.83
N LEU A 40 -1.99 -0.57 -17.69
CA LEU A 40 -2.48 0.81 -17.51
C LEU A 40 -3.28 1.01 -16.21
N ASN A 41 -3.80 -0.06 -15.62
CA ASN A 41 -4.54 -0.08 -14.37
C ASN A 41 -3.71 -0.64 -13.21
N GLU A 42 -2.38 -0.46 -13.25
CA GLU A 42 -1.51 -0.73 -12.11
C GLU A 42 -2.04 0.01 -10.88
N HIS A 43 -2.11 -0.70 -9.77
CA HIS A 43 -2.66 -0.18 -8.53
C HIS A 43 -1.72 -0.46 -7.38
N ASN A 44 -1.46 0.55 -6.56
CA ASN A 44 -0.48 0.50 -5.48
C ASN A 44 -1.18 0.69 -4.14
N ALA A 45 -0.77 -0.11 -3.16
CA ALA A 45 -1.30 -0.07 -1.81
C ALA A 45 -0.22 -0.52 -0.82
N LEU A 46 -0.60 -0.61 0.45
CA LEU A 46 0.28 -1.10 1.51
C LEU A 46 -0.34 -2.32 2.17
N VAL A 47 0.47 -3.28 2.60
CA VAL A 47 0.04 -4.31 3.53
C VAL A 47 0.76 -4.13 4.85
N VAL A 48 0.04 -4.21 5.95
CA VAL A 48 0.61 -4.29 7.30
C VAL A 48 0.52 -5.73 7.79
N SER A 49 1.62 -6.27 8.32
CA SER A 49 1.63 -7.60 8.94
C SER A 49 2.27 -7.55 10.32
N ALA A 50 2.18 -8.64 11.08
CA ALA A 50 2.96 -8.78 12.29
C ALA A 50 4.46 -8.80 11.95
N LYS A 51 5.30 -8.35 12.87
CA LYS A 51 6.75 -8.32 12.65
C LYS A 51 7.31 -9.71 12.33
N GLY A 52 8.06 -9.81 11.24
CA GLY A 52 8.64 -11.04 10.71
C GLY A 52 7.69 -11.87 9.85
N ASP A 53 6.42 -11.49 9.72
CA ASP A 53 5.49 -12.18 8.84
C ASP A 53 5.63 -11.75 7.38
N ARG A 54 5.02 -12.57 6.51
CA ARG A 54 4.97 -12.30 5.08
C ARG A 54 3.73 -11.48 4.74
N TYR A 55 3.83 -10.64 3.72
CA TYR A 55 2.74 -9.75 3.30
C TYR A 55 1.39 -10.48 3.15
N PHE A 56 1.35 -11.70 2.59
CA PHE A 56 0.09 -12.42 2.34
C PHE A 56 -0.70 -12.82 3.62
N ARG A 57 -0.09 -12.72 4.81
CA ARG A 57 -0.76 -12.92 6.11
C ARG A 57 -1.25 -11.61 6.73
N GLY A 58 -1.00 -10.49 6.08
CA GLY A 58 -1.30 -9.16 6.58
C GLY A 58 -2.66 -8.62 6.15
N ILE A 59 -2.92 -7.40 6.61
CA ILE A 59 -4.08 -6.59 6.26
C ILE A 59 -3.64 -5.61 5.18
N LEU A 60 -4.31 -5.66 4.03
CA LEU A 60 -4.20 -4.65 2.98
C LEU A 60 -4.80 -3.33 3.46
N LEU A 61 -4.10 -2.24 3.21
CA LEU A 61 -4.48 -0.86 3.45
C LEU A 61 -4.42 -0.11 2.12
N ASP A 62 -5.58 0.26 1.59
CA ASP A 62 -5.72 0.91 0.30
C ASP A 62 -6.49 2.22 0.48
N ALA A 63 -5.73 3.30 0.66
CA ALA A 63 -6.26 4.62 0.92
C ALA A 63 -6.85 5.30 -0.34
N TRP A 64 -6.50 4.79 -1.54
CA TRP A 64 -6.90 5.40 -2.80
C TRP A 64 -8.22 4.82 -3.34
N ARG A 65 -8.50 3.53 -3.15
CA ARG A 65 -9.66 2.81 -3.74
C ARG A 65 -11.00 3.48 -3.55
N PHE A 66 -11.22 4.12 -2.40
CA PHE A 66 -12.43 4.88 -2.11
C PHE A 66 -12.13 6.36 -1.81
N SER A 67 -11.11 6.90 -2.50
CA SER A 67 -10.76 8.32 -2.53
C SER A 67 -10.59 8.94 -1.14
N GLY A 68 -9.91 8.24 -0.24
CA GLY A 68 -9.64 8.68 1.13
C GLY A 68 -10.40 7.95 2.23
N ASN A 69 -11.48 7.25 1.90
CA ASN A 69 -12.03 6.25 2.81
C ASN A 69 -11.14 5.01 2.76
N LEU A 70 -10.41 4.74 3.84
CA LEU A 70 -9.46 3.64 3.89
C LEU A 70 -10.18 2.30 3.66
N TYR A 71 -9.84 1.63 2.57
CA TYR A 71 -10.22 0.24 2.38
C TYR A 71 -9.22 -0.66 3.10
N PHE A 72 -9.73 -1.62 3.88
CA PHE A 72 -8.89 -2.62 4.50
C PHE A 72 -9.55 -4.00 4.50
N VAL A 73 -8.74 -5.02 4.29
CA VAL A 73 -9.15 -6.43 4.24
C VAL A 73 -7.90 -7.29 4.46
N GLU A 74 -8.05 -8.54 4.90
CA GLU A 74 -6.95 -9.51 4.76
C GLU A 74 -6.53 -9.58 3.28
N VAL A 75 -5.24 -9.42 2.98
CA VAL A 75 -4.80 -9.28 1.57
C VAL A 75 -5.15 -10.51 0.71
N SER A 76 -5.22 -11.69 1.32
CA SER A 76 -5.64 -12.94 0.68
C SER A 76 -7.14 -12.98 0.32
N LYS A 77 -7.94 -12.11 0.94
CA LYS A 77 -9.40 -12.02 0.77
C LYS A 77 -9.83 -10.83 -0.09
N ASP A 78 -8.90 -10.06 -0.68
CA ASP A 78 -9.29 -8.99 -1.60
C ASP A 78 -9.92 -9.59 -2.88
N PRO A 79 -11.22 -9.35 -3.15
CA PRO A 79 -11.88 -9.95 -4.31
C PRO A 79 -11.48 -9.29 -5.63
N LYS A 80 -10.90 -8.08 -5.60
CA LYS A 80 -10.70 -7.25 -6.79
C LYS A 80 -9.30 -7.38 -7.40
N TYR A 81 -8.28 -7.50 -6.56
CA TYR A 81 -6.89 -7.40 -7.00
C TYR A 81 -6.05 -8.56 -6.48
N ARG A 82 -5.09 -9.01 -7.32
CA ARG A 82 -4.02 -9.91 -6.91
C ARG A 82 -2.78 -9.09 -6.62
N TRP A 83 -2.40 -9.08 -5.34
CA TRP A 83 -1.31 -8.26 -4.84
C TRP A 83 0.02 -8.99 -4.90
N ILE A 84 1.04 -8.28 -5.37
CA ILE A 84 2.44 -8.71 -5.29
C ILE A 84 3.25 -7.71 -4.48
N GLU A 85 4.08 -8.22 -3.58
CA GLU A 85 4.99 -7.39 -2.78
C GLU A 85 6.05 -6.72 -3.67
N ARG A 86 6.28 -5.42 -3.43
CA ARG A 86 7.24 -4.59 -4.15
C ARG A 86 8.30 -4.08 -3.17
N LYS A 87 9.27 -4.94 -2.85
CA LYS A 87 10.39 -4.58 -1.98
C LYS A 87 11.15 -3.40 -2.57
N GLY A 88 11.36 -2.34 -1.77
CA GLY A 88 12.10 -1.16 -2.19
C GLY A 88 11.35 -0.18 -3.10
N LEU A 89 10.04 -0.35 -3.31
CA LEU A 89 9.24 0.55 -4.15
C LEU A 89 9.30 2.01 -3.69
N TYR A 90 9.36 2.22 -2.38
CA TYR A 90 9.44 3.54 -1.75
C TYR A 90 10.79 3.71 -1.06
N GLY A 91 11.86 3.74 -1.86
CA GLY A 91 13.24 3.84 -1.38
C GLY A 91 13.65 5.18 -0.76
N SER A 92 12.74 6.15 -0.65
CA SER A 92 13.02 7.51 -0.17
C SER A 92 12.87 7.70 1.34
N PHE A 93 12.29 6.75 2.08
CA PHE A 93 12.19 6.83 3.54
C PHE A 93 13.44 6.22 4.19
N LYS A 94 14.57 6.91 4.07
CA LYS A 94 15.80 6.61 4.82
C LYS A 94 15.91 7.51 6.04
#